data_AF-A0A2D9SD94-F1
#
_entry.id   AF-A0A2D9SD94-F1
#
_cell.length_a   1.000
_cell.length_b   1.000
_cell.length_c   1.000
_cell.angle_alpha   90.00
_cell.angle_beta   90.00
_cell.angle_gamma   90.00
#
_symmetry.space_group_name_H-M   'P 1'
#
loop_
_entity.id
_entity.type
_entity.pdbx_description
1 polymer ?
#
loop_
_entity_poly.entity_id
_entity_poly.type
_entity_poly.pdbx_seq_one_letter_code
_entity_poly.pdbx_strand_id
1 'polypeptide(L)'
;MENEKDQVQEDNTEEKKFLKISKIRSFSNAFNLKLKENDIIVAVNGEIFNSTYEDLRKILEEDNDKIITIFRDGITFNIRPNGSLGITCEQESEDKILDFKNIKINEIFNNKKKFLNFEIYKNLKRKGIVLDLTPSILPSLAPPLWMIYQRMWPLLGFTLIFQFILFYVSPWLFFISWVLKSWYYGYNQINILRNYYRFLDYRLWMCLSSENEEESQKKSRELDPKIVFDFSYVGPPALDDDETTDQDQVVKA
;
A
#
# COMPACT_ATOMS: atom_id res chain seq x y z
N MET A 1 55.76 23.29 13.00
CA MET A 1 54.70 22.60 13.75
C MET A 1 53.44 23.39 13.45
N GLU A 2 52.75 22.91 12.43
CA GLU A 2 51.63 23.55 11.77
C GLU A 2 50.38 23.55 12.66
N ASN A 3 49.59 24.60 12.48
CA ASN A 3 48.28 24.80 13.06
C ASN A 3 47.30 23.72 12.60
N GLU A 4 46.64 23.05 13.54
CA GLU A 4 45.28 22.56 13.31
C GLU A 4 44.37 23.23 14.32
N LYS A 5 43.65 24.25 13.82
CA LYS A 5 42.44 24.76 14.44
C LYS A 5 41.34 23.75 14.09
N ASP A 6 40.85 23.05 15.08
CA ASP A 6 39.57 22.35 14.99
C ASP A 6 38.48 23.37 14.66
N GLN A 7 38.08 23.41 13.39
CA GLN A 7 36.85 24.06 12.97
C GLN A 7 35.71 23.17 13.44
N VAL A 8 35.12 23.54 14.59
CA VAL A 8 33.78 23.11 14.95
C VAL A 8 32.86 23.59 13.83
N GLN A 9 32.38 22.63 13.04
CA GLN A 9 31.36 22.85 12.03
C GLN A 9 30.09 23.31 12.75
N GLU A 10 29.76 24.59 12.61
CA GLU A 10 28.46 25.13 13.02
C GLU A 10 27.38 24.39 12.23
N ASP A 11 26.69 23.46 12.89
CA ASP A 11 25.41 22.93 12.44
C ASP A 11 24.41 24.11 12.44
N ASN A 12 24.33 24.81 11.30
CA ASN A 12 23.28 25.76 11.03
C ASN A 12 21.95 25.01 11.13
N THR A 13 21.31 25.12 12.29
CA THR A 13 20.04 24.47 12.58
C THR A 13 18.94 25.30 11.90
N GLU A 14 18.90 25.24 10.56
CA GLU A 14 17.74 25.72 9.82
C GLU A 14 16.55 24.84 10.24
N GLU A 15 15.54 25.44 10.85
CA GLU A 15 14.31 24.75 11.23
C GLU A 15 13.75 24.02 10.01
N LYS A 16 13.73 22.68 10.06
CA LYS A 16 13.16 21.87 8.99
C LYS A 16 11.64 22.05 8.96
N LYS A 17 11.11 22.35 7.78
CA LYS A 17 9.70 22.57 7.49
C LYS A 17 9.19 21.49 6.54
N PHE A 18 8.28 20.67 7.04
CA PHE A 18 7.65 19.60 6.28
C PHE A 18 6.34 20.05 5.67
N LEU A 19 5.90 19.34 4.63
CA LEU A 19 4.64 19.62 3.95
C LEU A 19 3.53 18.79 4.58
N LYS A 20 2.62 19.46 5.30
CA LYS A 20 1.40 18.85 5.83
C LYS A 20 0.23 19.04 4.88
N ILE A 21 -0.49 17.97 4.59
CA ILE A 21 -1.64 18.00 3.71
C ILE A 21 -2.80 18.70 4.42
N SER A 22 -3.21 19.88 3.93
CA SER A 22 -4.36 20.60 4.48
C SER A 22 -5.65 20.24 3.77
N LYS A 23 -5.62 20.04 2.44
CA LYS A 23 -6.78 19.65 1.64
C LYS A 23 -6.41 18.70 0.51
N ILE A 24 -7.34 17.80 0.19
CA ILE A 24 -7.20 16.84 -0.91
C ILE A 24 -8.31 17.09 -1.95
N ARG A 25 -7.92 17.29 -3.20
CA ARG A 25 -8.88 17.42 -4.31
C ARG A 25 -9.55 16.08 -4.58
N SER A 26 -10.87 16.07 -4.75
CA SER A 26 -11.60 14.85 -5.14
C SER A 26 -11.08 14.28 -6.46
N PHE A 27 -10.98 12.94 -6.53
CA PHE A 27 -10.47 12.20 -7.69
C PHE A 27 -9.00 12.48 -8.07
N SER A 28 -8.23 13.18 -7.21
CA SER A 28 -6.78 13.33 -7.41
C SER A 28 -6.02 12.03 -7.13
N ASN A 29 -4.73 11.99 -7.49
CA ASN A 29 -3.87 10.87 -7.13
C ASN A 29 -3.82 10.66 -5.61
N ALA A 30 -3.67 11.72 -4.81
CA ALA A 30 -3.70 11.61 -3.35
C ALA A 30 -5.02 11.00 -2.84
N PHE A 31 -6.15 11.38 -3.44
CA PHE A 31 -7.46 10.81 -3.10
C PHE A 31 -7.53 9.30 -3.44
N ASN A 32 -7.01 8.90 -4.61
CA ASN A 32 -6.98 7.51 -5.03
C ASN A 32 -6.04 6.65 -4.16
N LEU A 33 -4.93 7.23 -3.70
CA LEU A 33 -3.97 6.60 -2.78
C LEU A 33 -4.47 6.54 -1.32
N LYS A 34 -5.63 7.14 -1.02
CA LYS A 34 -6.20 7.25 0.33
C LYS A 34 -5.28 7.98 1.32
N LEU A 35 -4.62 9.02 0.83
CA LEU A 35 -4.05 10.03 1.71
C LEU A 35 -5.18 10.76 2.44
N LYS A 36 -4.84 11.34 3.60
CA LYS A 36 -5.76 12.06 4.47
C LYS A 36 -5.21 13.46 4.75
N GLU A 37 -6.11 14.32 5.19
CA GLU A 37 -5.71 15.59 5.79
C GLU A 37 -4.88 15.32 7.05
N ASN A 38 -3.92 16.19 7.31
CA ASN A 38 -2.88 16.09 8.34
C ASN A 38 -1.79 15.04 8.10
N ASP A 39 -1.84 14.28 7.01
CA ASP A 39 -0.67 13.50 6.59
C ASP A 39 0.50 14.44 6.30
N ILE A 40 1.71 14.04 6.69
CA ILE A 40 2.92 14.84 6.49
C ILE A 40 3.84 14.14 5.51
N ILE A 41 4.32 14.87 4.50
CA ILE A 41 5.32 14.40 3.54
C ILE A 41 6.70 14.66 4.14
N VAL A 42 7.47 13.60 4.33
CA VAL A 42 8.73 13.66 5.09
C VAL A 42 9.95 13.36 4.24
N ALA A 43 9.80 12.54 3.20
CA ALA A 43 10.90 12.16 2.33
C ALA A 43 10.44 11.82 0.92
N VAL A 44 11.36 11.98 -0.03
CA VAL A 44 11.21 11.54 -1.43
C VAL A 44 12.42 10.69 -1.77
N ASN A 45 12.19 9.46 -2.25
CA ASN A 45 13.22 8.45 -2.53
C ASN A 45 14.21 8.22 -1.37
N GLY A 46 13.72 8.30 -0.13
CA GLY A 46 14.52 8.12 1.08
C GLY A 46 15.32 9.32 1.54
N GLU A 47 15.30 10.42 0.79
CA GLU A 47 15.94 11.67 1.19
C GLU A 47 14.91 12.59 1.85
N ILE A 48 15.30 13.19 2.98
CA ILE A 48 14.44 14.11 3.74
C ILE A 48 14.02 15.26 2.82
N PHE A 49 12.71 15.45 2.67
CA PHE A 49 12.16 16.49 1.81
C PHE A 49 11.77 17.70 2.64
N ASN A 50 12.51 18.80 2.47
CA ASN A 50 12.37 20.04 3.23
C ASN A 50 12.25 21.25 2.28
N SER A 51 11.45 21.11 1.22
CA SER A 51 11.29 22.12 0.18
C SER A 51 9.82 22.46 -0.03
N THR A 52 9.52 23.31 -1.01
CA THR A 52 8.14 23.77 -1.24
C THR A 52 7.30 22.73 -1.97
N TYR A 53 5.97 22.90 -1.94
CA TYR A 53 5.07 22.05 -2.71
C TYR A 53 5.28 22.16 -4.22
N GLU A 54 5.70 23.33 -4.73
CA GLU A 54 6.01 23.49 -6.16
C GLU A 54 7.22 22.65 -6.57
N ASP A 55 8.22 22.51 -5.68
CA ASP A 55 9.38 21.65 -5.94
C ASP A 55 8.96 20.18 -5.95
N LEU A 56 8.14 19.76 -4.98
CA LEU A 56 7.57 18.40 -4.96
C LEU A 56 6.79 18.12 -6.25
N ARG A 57 5.96 19.07 -6.68
CA ARG A 57 5.16 18.94 -7.89
C ARG A 57 6.03 18.75 -9.13
N LYS A 58 7.10 19.54 -9.29
CA LYS A 58 8.05 19.39 -10.40
C LYS A 58 8.70 18.00 -10.39
N ILE A 59 9.18 17.55 -9.23
CA ILE A 59 9.80 16.23 -9.07
C ILE A 59 8.85 15.11 -9.52
N LEU A 60 7.56 15.23 -9.19
CA LEU A 60 6.54 14.24 -9.57
C LEU A 60 6.04 14.36 -11.01
N GLU A 61 6.24 15.51 -11.67
CA GLU A 61 5.90 15.70 -13.08
C GLU A 61 7.04 15.25 -14.01
N GLU A 62 8.29 15.36 -13.57
CA GLU A 62 9.48 14.93 -14.31
C GLU A 62 9.62 13.40 -14.34
N ASP A 63 9.28 12.72 -13.25
CA ASP A 63 9.42 11.27 -13.10
C ASP A 63 8.25 10.68 -12.31
N ASN A 64 7.60 9.68 -12.90
CA ASN A 64 6.46 9.00 -12.31
C ASN A 64 6.86 7.84 -11.38
N ASP A 65 8.15 7.46 -11.32
CA ASP A 65 8.64 6.39 -10.43
C ASP A 65 9.34 6.96 -9.19
N LYS A 66 8.65 7.85 -8.49
CA LYS A 66 9.09 8.40 -7.20
C LYS A 66 8.36 7.73 -6.05
N ILE A 67 9.08 7.48 -4.97
CA ILE A 67 8.54 6.96 -3.72
C ILE A 67 8.52 8.09 -2.71
N ILE A 68 7.35 8.36 -2.14
CA ILE A 68 7.17 9.37 -1.11
C ILE A 68 6.94 8.67 0.21
N THR A 69 7.66 9.09 1.25
CA THR A 69 7.39 8.66 2.62
C THR A 69 6.41 9.64 3.25
N ILE A 70 5.32 9.08 3.77
CA ILE A 70 4.25 9.77 4.47
C ILE A 70 4.34 9.41 5.95
N PHE A 71 4.13 10.41 6.80
CA PHE A 71 3.96 10.26 8.23
C PHE A 71 2.51 10.53 8.61
N ARG A 72 1.91 9.59 9.34
CA ARG A 72 0.53 9.63 9.84
C ARG A 72 0.48 9.04 11.23
N ASP A 73 0.01 9.82 12.20
CA ASP A 73 -0.26 9.37 13.58
C ASP A 73 0.92 8.59 14.22
N GLY A 74 2.15 9.08 14.07
CA GLY A 74 3.35 8.42 14.63
C GLY A 74 3.98 7.36 13.72
N ILE A 75 3.36 7.02 12.59
CA ILE A 75 3.77 5.91 11.72
C ILE A 75 4.17 6.41 10.34
N THR A 76 5.31 5.94 9.85
CA THR A 76 5.76 6.20 8.48
C THR A 76 5.43 5.05 7.55
N PHE A 77 4.95 5.38 6.36
CA PHE A 77 4.74 4.43 5.27
C PHE A 77 5.07 5.08 3.92
N ASN A 78 5.43 4.24 2.95
CA ASN A 78 5.80 4.72 1.62
C ASN A 78 4.63 4.58 0.64
N ILE A 79 4.56 5.49 -0.33
CA ILE A 79 3.62 5.48 -1.44
C ILE A 79 4.36 5.73 -2.75
N ARG A 80 3.81 5.24 -3.86
CA ARG A 80 4.29 5.56 -5.21
C ARG A 80 3.16 6.24 -5.98
N PRO A 81 3.13 7.58 -6.04
CA PRO A 81 2.14 8.29 -6.84
C PRO A 81 2.40 8.16 -8.34
N ASN A 82 1.35 8.28 -9.13
CA ASN A 82 1.41 8.30 -10.59
C ASN A 82 1.25 9.73 -11.10
N GLY A 83 2.27 10.56 -10.87
CA GLY A 83 2.29 11.99 -11.17
C GLY A 83 1.83 12.89 -10.01
N SER A 84 1.39 14.11 -10.33
CA SER A 84 1.04 15.12 -9.32
C SER A 84 -0.04 14.63 -8.32
N LEU A 85 0.11 14.99 -7.05
CA LEU A 85 -0.75 14.51 -5.96
C LEU A 85 -2.14 15.17 -5.95
N GLY A 86 -2.25 16.43 -6.40
CA GLY A 86 -3.50 17.19 -6.36
C GLY A 86 -3.94 17.51 -4.92
N ILE A 87 -3.02 18.06 -4.14
CA ILE A 87 -3.18 18.43 -2.73
C ILE A 87 -2.85 19.91 -2.52
N THR A 88 -3.31 20.45 -1.41
CA THR A 88 -2.82 21.72 -0.86
C THR A 88 -2.06 21.40 0.42
N CYS A 89 -0.88 22.00 0.56
CA CYS A 89 0.00 21.78 1.71
C CYS A 89 0.21 23.06 2.52
N GLU A 90 0.36 22.90 3.82
CA GLU A 90 0.85 23.91 4.75
C GLU A 90 2.24 23.50 5.25
N GLN A 91 3.09 24.48 5.57
CA GLN A 91 4.40 24.19 6.15
C GLN A 91 4.27 24.00 7.66
N GLU A 92 4.76 22.88 8.17
CA GLU A 92 4.81 22.60 9.60
C GLU A 92 6.26 22.35 10.04
N SER A 93 6.67 22.96 11.16
CA SER A 93 8.02 22.81 11.69
C SER A 93 8.20 21.48 12.42
N GLU A 94 9.42 20.95 12.38
CA GLU A 94 9.81 19.69 13.04
C GLU A 94 9.41 19.64 14.52
N ASP A 95 9.53 20.76 15.24
CA ASP A 95 9.21 20.85 16.68
C ASP A 95 7.74 20.60 17.03
N LYS A 96 6.83 20.75 16.06
CA LYS A 96 5.39 20.50 16.24
C LYS A 96 5.00 19.06 15.94
N ILE A 97 5.85 18.33 15.22
CA ILE A 97 5.63 16.93 14.91
C ILE A 97 6.16 16.13 16.10
N LEU A 98 5.32 16.03 17.14
CA LEU A 98 5.53 15.06 18.22
C LEU A 98 5.81 13.69 17.57
N ASP A 99 6.90 13.05 17.97
CA ASP A 99 7.45 11.78 17.47
C ASP A 99 8.40 11.83 16.26
N PHE A 100 8.56 12.97 15.56
CA PHE A 100 9.48 13.04 14.40
C PHE A 100 10.95 12.78 14.76
N LYS A 101 11.39 13.25 15.94
CA LYS A 101 12.77 13.08 16.43
C LYS A 101 13.23 11.62 16.54
N ASN A 102 12.30 10.66 16.60
CA ASN A 102 12.61 9.23 16.69
C ASN A 102 12.60 8.52 15.33
N ILE A 103 12.26 9.21 14.23
CA ILE A 103 12.09 8.61 12.91
C ILE A 103 13.44 8.60 12.18
N LYS A 104 14.03 7.41 12.04
CA LYS A 104 15.19 7.20 11.17
C LYS A 104 14.75 6.97 9.73
N ILE A 105 14.55 8.06 8.98
CA ILE A 105 14.12 8.04 7.56
C ILE A 105 15.03 7.15 6.70
N ASN A 106 16.34 7.15 6.96
CA ASN A 106 17.31 6.33 6.22
C ASN A 106 17.19 4.82 6.47
N GLU A 107 16.58 4.37 7.57
CA GLU A 107 16.29 2.95 7.80
C GLU A 107 14.99 2.52 7.10
N ILE A 108 14.09 3.47 6.80
CA ILE A 108 12.76 3.24 6.21
C ILE A 108 12.83 3.09 4.69
N PHE A 109 13.89 3.61 4.05
CA PHE A 109 14.07 3.52 2.61
C PHE A 109 15.46 3.00 2.26
N ASN A 110 15.52 1.83 1.63
CA ASN A 110 16.75 1.31 1.06
C ASN A 110 16.71 1.43 -0.46
N ASN A 111 17.44 2.42 -1.00
CA ASN A 111 17.50 2.71 -2.44
C ASN A 111 18.02 1.53 -3.30
N LYS A 112 18.58 0.48 -2.67
CA LYS A 112 19.04 -0.73 -3.37
C LYS A 112 17.96 -1.77 -3.58
N LYS A 113 16.81 -1.65 -2.91
CA LYS A 113 15.76 -2.66 -2.92
C LYS A 113 14.59 -2.24 -3.80
N LYS A 114 13.97 -3.23 -4.44
CA LYS A 114 12.83 -3.02 -5.34
C LYS A 114 11.56 -2.89 -4.51
N PHE A 115 10.93 -1.72 -4.59
CA PHE A 115 9.63 -1.47 -4.00
C PHE A 115 8.51 -1.88 -4.97
N LEU A 116 7.56 -2.66 -4.47
CA LEU A 116 6.33 -3.05 -5.13
C LEU A 116 5.17 -2.20 -4.61
N ASN A 117 4.08 -2.13 -5.38
CA ASN A 117 2.89 -1.41 -4.97
C ASN A 117 1.83 -2.39 -4.49
N PHE A 118 1.28 -2.08 -3.32
CA PHE A 118 0.27 -2.87 -2.66
C PHE A 118 -0.99 -2.04 -2.41
N GLU A 119 -2.15 -2.64 -2.64
CA GLU A 119 -3.44 -2.11 -2.22
C GLU A 119 -3.98 -2.93 -1.07
N ILE A 120 -4.30 -2.25 0.04
CA ILE A 120 -4.86 -2.89 1.22
C ILE A 120 -6.34 -2.64 1.25
N TYR A 121 -7.07 -3.74 1.19
CA TYR A 121 -8.51 -3.80 1.21
C TYR A 121 -8.98 -4.21 2.60
N LYS A 122 -9.98 -3.51 3.14
CA LYS A 122 -10.54 -3.79 4.46
C LYS A 122 -12.06 -3.88 4.39
N ASN A 123 -12.64 -4.89 5.04
CA ASN A 123 -14.10 -4.99 5.20
C ASN A 123 -14.57 -4.38 6.54
N LEU A 124 -15.89 -4.35 6.77
CA LEU A 124 -16.48 -3.81 8.01
C LEU A 124 -16.07 -4.59 9.27
N LYS A 125 -15.71 -5.87 9.13
CA LYS A 125 -15.24 -6.74 10.22
C LYS A 125 -13.72 -6.65 10.44
N ARG A 126 -13.06 -5.60 9.91
CA ARG A 126 -11.61 -5.38 9.95
C ARG A 126 -10.76 -6.53 9.39
N LYS A 127 -11.33 -7.39 8.54
CA LYS A 127 -10.51 -8.31 7.75
C LYS A 127 -9.80 -7.54 6.65
N GLY A 128 -8.49 -7.73 6.57
CA GLY A 128 -7.58 -7.13 5.62
C GLY A 128 -7.16 -8.12 4.54
N ILE A 129 -7.04 -7.64 3.32
CA ILE A 129 -6.45 -8.37 2.20
C ILE A 129 -5.45 -7.44 1.53
N VAL A 130 -4.26 -7.96 1.24
CA VAL A 130 -3.22 -7.24 0.50
C VAL A 130 -3.25 -7.70 -0.95
N LEU A 131 -3.29 -6.74 -1.88
CA LEU A 131 -3.20 -6.98 -3.31
C LEU A 131 -1.88 -6.46 -3.85
N ASP A 132 -1.06 -7.36 -4.38
CA ASP A 132 0.10 -6.99 -5.19
C ASP A 132 -0.39 -6.49 -6.56
N LEU A 133 0.04 -5.28 -6.94
CA LEU A 133 -0.27 -4.67 -8.23
C LEU A 133 0.70 -5.10 -9.35
N THR A 134 1.62 -6.02 -9.08
CA THR A 134 2.56 -6.52 -10.07
C THR A 134 1.84 -7.49 -11.02
N PRO A 135 1.83 -7.21 -12.34
CA PRO A 135 1.20 -8.10 -13.29
C PRO A 135 1.95 -9.44 -13.36
N SER A 136 1.19 -10.53 -13.33
CA SER A 136 1.67 -11.88 -13.52
C SER A 136 1.31 -12.39 -14.92
N ILE A 137 2.10 -13.33 -15.45
CA ILE A 137 1.80 -14.00 -16.73
C ILE A 137 0.79 -15.15 -16.58
N LEU A 138 0.61 -15.64 -15.36
CA LEU A 138 -0.29 -16.74 -15.03
C LEU A 138 -1.75 -16.56 -15.54
N PRO A 139 -2.41 -15.40 -15.38
CA PRO A 139 -3.76 -15.19 -15.91
C PRO A 139 -3.82 -15.23 -17.43
N SER A 140 -2.73 -14.92 -18.12
CA SER A 140 -2.65 -15.00 -19.58
C SER A 140 -2.48 -16.44 -20.06
N LEU A 141 -1.76 -17.28 -19.31
CA LEU A 141 -1.49 -18.66 -19.72
C LEU A 141 -2.59 -19.63 -19.25
N ALA A 142 -2.97 -19.53 -17.99
CA ALA A 142 -3.91 -20.42 -17.32
C ALA A 142 -4.80 -19.65 -16.34
N PRO A 143 -5.86 -18.97 -16.84
CA PRO A 143 -6.79 -18.23 -15.99
C PRO A 143 -7.37 -19.03 -14.80
N PRO A 144 -7.78 -20.31 -14.97
CA PRO A 144 -8.28 -21.10 -13.83
C PRO A 144 -7.22 -21.31 -12.74
N LEU A 145 -5.96 -21.55 -13.13
CA LEU A 145 -4.87 -21.73 -12.17
C LEU A 145 -4.56 -20.42 -11.42
N TRP A 146 -4.60 -19.29 -12.12
CA TRP A 146 -4.51 -17.98 -11.50
C TRP A 146 -5.65 -17.71 -10.50
N MET A 147 -6.89 -18.08 -10.83
CA MET A 147 -8.03 -17.96 -9.90
C MET A 147 -7.85 -18.82 -8.64
N ILE A 148 -7.27 -20.02 -8.76
CA ILE A 148 -6.93 -20.85 -7.60
C ILE A 148 -5.89 -20.16 -6.73
N TYR A 149 -4.81 -19.66 -7.35
CA TYR A 149 -3.75 -18.92 -6.66
C TYR A 149 -4.31 -17.72 -5.88
N GLN A 150 -5.22 -16.97 -6.51
CA GLN A 150 -5.91 -15.81 -5.91
C GLN A 150 -7.14 -16.18 -5.06
N ARG A 151 -7.45 -17.47 -4.89
CA ARG A 151 -8.59 -18.01 -4.12
C ARG A 151 -9.96 -17.44 -4.55
N MET A 152 -10.12 -17.17 -5.84
CA MET A 152 -11.36 -16.65 -6.44
C MET A 152 -12.36 -17.77 -6.74
N TRP A 153 -12.76 -18.54 -5.71
CA TRP A 153 -13.55 -19.76 -5.86
C TRP A 153 -14.85 -19.61 -6.65
N PRO A 154 -15.67 -18.55 -6.46
CA PRO A 154 -16.89 -18.38 -7.24
C PRO A 154 -16.60 -18.17 -8.74
N LEU A 155 -15.61 -17.33 -9.09
CA LEU A 155 -15.25 -17.09 -10.49
C LEU A 155 -14.61 -18.31 -11.15
N LEU A 156 -13.85 -19.09 -10.38
CA LEU A 156 -13.32 -20.37 -10.82
C LEU A 156 -14.47 -21.32 -11.19
N GLY A 157 -15.45 -21.48 -10.30
CA GLY A 157 -16.61 -22.35 -10.52
C GLY A 157 -17.37 -21.99 -11.81
N PHE A 158 -17.71 -20.71 -11.99
CA PHE A 158 -18.37 -20.25 -13.21
C PHE A 158 -17.52 -20.47 -14.46
N THR A 159 -16.20 -20.24 -14.36
CA THR A 159 -15.29 -20.42 -15.50
C THR A 159 -15.19 -21.89 -15.91
N LEU A 160 -15.06 -22.81 -14.95
CA LEU A 160 -14.99 -24.24 -15.23
C LEU A 160 -16.29 -24.75 -15.83
N ILE A 161 -17.45 -24.43 -15.24
CA ILE A 161 -18.76 -24.85 -15.76
C ILE A 161 -18.94 -24.36 -17.20
N PHE A 162 -18.66 -23.08 -17.46
CA PHE A 162 -18.75 -22.51 -18.80
C PHE A 162 -17.82 -23.20 -19.79
N GLN A 163 -16.58 -23.48 -19.40
CA GLN A 163 -15.61 -24.20 -20.23
C GLN A 163 -16.02 -25.64 -20.51
N PHE A 164 -16.56 -26.36 -19.52
CA PHE A 164 -17.07 -27.72 -19.71
C PHE A 164 -18.24 -27.75 -20.69
N ILE A 165 -19.18 -26.81 -20.58
CA ILE A 165 -20.30 -26.69 -21.53
C ILE A 165 -19.77 -26.44 -22.94
N LEU A 166 -18.83 -25.50 -23.12
CA LEU A 166 -18.25 -25.23 -24.44
C LEU A 166 -17.52 -26.46 -25.02
N PHE A 167 -16.75 -27.17 -24.20
CA PHE A 167 -16.04 -28.37 -24.63
C PHE A 167 -17.01 -29.47 -25.07
N TYR A 168 -18.11 -29.65 -24.33
CA TYR A 168 -19.18 -30.60 -24.68
C TYR A 168 -19.86 -30.25 -26.00
N VAL A 169 -20.10 -28.96 -26.27
CA VAL A 169 -20.67 -28.49 -27.54
C VAL A 169 -19.69 -28.63 -28.70
N SER A 170 -18.45 -28.16 -28.52
CA SER A 170 -17.39 -28.26 -29.52
C SER A 170 -16.02 -27.99 -28.91
N PRO A 171 -15.04 -28.90 -29.06
CA PRO A 171 -13.68 -28.66 -28.60
C PRO A 171 -13.05 -27.38 -29.18
N TRP A 172 -13.42 -26.96 -30.38
CA TRP A 172 -12.91 -25.71 -30.99
C TRP A 172 -13.40 -24.45 -30.26
N LEU A 173 -14.67 -24.42 -29.84
CA LEU A 173 -15.22 -23.30 -29.07
C LEU A 173 -14.55 -23.18 -27.71
N PHE A 174 -14.19 -24.31 -27.09
CA PHE A 174 -13.40 -24.33 -25.87
C PHE A 174 -12.05 -23.60 -26.07
N PHE A 175 -11.29 -23.92 -27.13
CA PHE A 175 -10.00 -23.28 -27.39
C PHE A 175 -10.13 -21.78 -27.70
N ILE A 176 -11.13 -21.40 -28.51
CA ILE A 176 -11.39 -19.98 -28.79
C ILE A 176 -11.72 -19.22 -27.50
N SER A 177 -12.61 -19.79 -26.68
CA SER A 177 -12.94 -19.19 -25.39
C SER A 177 -11.75 -19.13 -24.44
N TRP A 178 -10.89 -20.14 -24.46
CA TRP A 178 -9.67 -20.16 -23.66
C TRP A 178 -8.77 -18.98 -24.03
N VAL A 179 -8.47 -18.79 -25.32
CA VAL A 179 -7.63 -17.69 -25.81
C VAL A 179 -8.23 -16.33 -25.44
N LEU A 180 -9.54 -16.14 -25.67
CA LEU A 180 -10.22 -14.88 -25.34
C LEU A 180 -10.20 -14.59 -23.82
N LYS A 181 -10.45 -15.61 -22.99
CA LYS A 181 -10.37 -15.47 -21.52
C LYS A 181 -8.94 -15.15 -21.09
N SER A 182 -7.96 -15.91 -21.56
CA SER A 182 -6.54 -15.68 -21.33
C SER A 182 -6.13 -14.23 -21.63
N TRP A 183 -6.52 -13.71 -22.79
CA TRP A 183 -6.24 -12.33 -23.15
C TRP A 183 -6.94 -11.33 -22.19
N TYR A 184 -8.24 -11.52 -21.95
CA TYR A 184 -9.01 -10.64 -21.08
C TYR A 184 -8.47 -10.59 -19.66
N TYR A 185 -8.23 -11.75 -19.06
CA TYR A 185 -7.71 -11.88 -17.69
C TYR A 185 -6.28 -11.38 -17.59
N GLY A 186 -5.42 -11.71 -18.57
CA GLY A 186 -4.04 -11.22 -18.62
C GLY A 186 -3.96 -9.69 -18.59
N TYR A 187 -4.77 -9.02 -19.42
CA TYR A 187 -4.79 -7.56 -19.52
C TYR A 187 -5.46 -6.89 -18.32
N ASN A 188 -6.55 -7.46 -17.79
CA ASN A 188 -7.37 -6.85 -16.74
C ASN A 188 -7.16 -7.43 -15.33
N GLN A 189 -6.10 -8.22 -15.10
CA GLN A 189 -5.92 -8.99 -13.86
C GLN A 189 -6.12 -8.18 -12.57
N ILE A 190 -5.53 -6.98 -12.51
CA ILE A 190 -5.64 -6.09 -11.35
C ILE A 190 -7.08 -5.61 -11.17
N ASN A 191 -7.72 -5.15 -12.25
CA ASN A 191 -9.10 -4.66 -12.19
C ASN A 191 -10.09 -5.76 -11.81
N ILE A 192 -9.85 -6.99 -12.28
CA ILE A 192 -10.64 -8.16 -11.91
C ILE A 192 -10.51 -8.42 -10.39
N LEU A 193 -9.30 -8.41 -9.84
CA LEU A 193 -9.08 -8.57 -8.40
C LEU A 193 -9.78 -7.47 -7.59
N ARG A 194 -9.58 -6.20 -7.97
CA ARG A 194 -10.24 -5.05 -7.34
C ARG A 194 -11.76 -5.19 -7.33
N ASN A 195 -12.35 -5.62 -8.45
CA ASN A 195 -13.79 -5.83 -8.58
C ASN A 195 -14.28 -7.02 -7.76
N TYR A 196 -13.52 -8.12 -7.72
CA TYR A 196 -13.85 -9.29 -6.92
C TYR A 196 -13.91 -8.97 -5.43
N TYR A 197 -12.88 -8.30 -4.89
CA TYR A 197 -12.88 -7.94 -3.48
C TYR A 197 -13.93 -6.89 -3.14
N ARG A 198 -14.23 -5.97 -4.07
CA ARG A 198 -15.36 -5.06 -3.91
C ARG A 198 -16.71 -5.79 -3.87
N PHE A 199 -16.88 -6.85 -4.66
CA PHE A 199 -18.06 -7.71 -4.62
C PHE A 199 -18.20 -8.45 -3.28
N LEU A 200 -17.08 -8.76 -2.61
CA LEU A 200 -17.04 -9.33 -1.26
C LEU A 200 -17.10 -8.28 -0.13
N ASP A 201 -17.58 -7.07 -0.42
CA ASP A 201 -17.69 -5.94 0.53
C ASP A 201 -16.37 -5.45 1.15
N TYR A 202 -15.23 -5.75 0.52
CA TYR A 202 -13.97 -5.11 0.87
C TYR A 202 -13.85 -3.76 0.18
N ARG A 203 -13.39 -2.76 0.93
CA ARG A 203 -13.14 -1.42 0.42
C ARG A 203 -11.65 -1.12 0.46
N LEU A 204 -11.16 -0.41 -0.57
CA LEU A 204 -9.78 0.08 -0.57
C LEU A 204 -9.58 1.01 0.63
N TRP A 205 -8.67 0.63 1.51
CA TRP A 205 -8.36 1.36 2.74
C TRP A 205 -7.12 2.23 2.56
N MET A 206 -6.06 1.68 1.97
CA MET A 206 -4.85 2.44 1.66
C MET A 206 -4.03 1.80 0.54
N CYS A 207 -3.17 2.61 -0.08
CA CYS A 207 -2.14 2.13 -1.00
C CYS A 207 -0.77 2.28 -0.32
N LEU A 208 0.07 1.26 -0.44
CA LEU A 208 1.41 1.22 0.11
C LEU A 208 2.43 0.88 -0.96
N SER A 209 3.66 1.33 -0.76
CA SER A 209 4.83 0.84 -1.47
C SER A 209 5.78 0.20 -0.49
N SER A 210 6.12 -1.07 -0.68
CA SER A 210 7.00 -1.82 0.23
C SER A 210 7.79 -2.88 -0.53
N GLU A 211 8.77 -3.50 0.11
CA GLU A 211 9.62 -4.52 -0.53
C GLU A 211 8.87 -5.82 -0.77
N ASN A 212 7.98 -6.18 0.16
CA ASN A 212 7.22 -7.42 0.13
C ASN A 212 5.85 -7.25 0.80
N GLU A 213 5.04 -8.31 0.71
CA GLU A 213 3.71 -8.35 1.32
C GLU A 213 3.78 -8.32 2.86
N GLU A 214 4.76 -8.99 3.47
CA GLU A 214 4.96 -9.02 4.93
C GLU A 214 5.13 -7.60 5.51
N GLU A 215 6.00 -6.80 4.92
CA GLU A 215 6.24 -5.41 5.30
C GLU A 215 4.98 -4.57 5.15
N SER A 216 4.23 -4.77 4.06
CA SER A 216 2.95 -4.08 3.85
C SER A 216 1.92 -4.42 4.93
N GLN A 217 1.86 -5.69 5.36
CA GLN A 217 0.98 -6.13 6.45
C GLN A 217 1.44 -5.55 7.79
N LYS A 218 2.75 -5.49 8.04
CA LYS A 218 3.33 -4.89 9.24
C LYS A 218 2.97 -3.40 9.35
N LYS A 219 3.19 -2.62 8.28
CA LYS A 219 2.80 -1.21 8.22
C LYS A 219 1.30 -0.99 8.36
N SER A 220 0.50 -1.88 7.76
CA SER A 220 -0.95 -1.85 7.91
C SER A 220 -1.39 -2.12 9.36
N ARG A 221 -0.73 -3.05 10.06
CA ARG A 221 -1.01 -3.38 11.46
C ARG A 221 -0.54 -2.28 12.43
N GLU A 222 0.57 -1.60 12.13
CA GLU A 222 0.99 -0.41 12.86
C GLU A 222 -0.14 0.65 12.82
N LEU A 223 -0.75 0.88 11.64
CA LEU A 223 -1.81 1.87 11.44
C LEU A 223 -3.20 1.45 11.96
N ASP A 224 -3.54 0.16 11.94
CA ASP A 224 -4.75 -0.39 12.55
C ASP A 224 -4.41 -1.69 13.29
N PRO A 225 -4.15 -1.63 14.61
CA PRO A 225 -3.74 -2.78 15.41
C PRO A 225 -4.74 -3.95 15.41
N LYS A 226 -6.01 -3.68 15.05
CA LYS A 226 -7.08 -4.68 15.04
C LYS A 226 -7.31 -5.32 13.67
N ILE A 227 -6.55 -4.95 12.64
CA ILE A 227 -6.72 -5.53 11.30
C ILE A 227 -6.29 -7.00 11.27
N VAL A 228 -7.12 -7.87 10.72
CA VAL A 228 -6.86 -9.32 10.65
C VAL A 228 -6.66 -9.74 9.21
N PHE A 229 -5.51 -10.34 8.90
CA PHE A 229 -5.22 -10.87 7.57
C PHE A 229 -5.53 -12.36 7.52
N ASP A 230 -6.17 -12.82 6.44
CA ASP A 230 -6.45 -14.26 6.26
C ASP A 230 -5.16 -15.08 6.09
N PHE A 231 -4.10 -14.47 5.54
CA PHE A 231 -2.73 -14.98 5.56
C PHE A 231 -1.84 -13.96 6.26
N SER A 232 -1.70 -14.15 7.56
CA SER A 232 -0.95 -13.21 8.39
C SER A 232 0.53 -13.62 8.41
N TYR A 233 1.38 -12.81 7.79
CA TYR A 233 2.83 -12.84 8.07
C TYR A 233 3.15 -12.13 9.39
N VAL A 234 2.21 -11.32 9.87
CA VAL A 234 2.26 -10.64 11.16
C VAL A 234 1.56 -11.46 12.24
N GLY A 235 1.93 -11.24 13.52
CA GLY A 235 1.31 -11.94 14.65
C GLY A 235 -0.20 -11.67 14.81
N PRO A 236 -0.84 -12.25 15.86
CA PRO A 236 -2.27 -12.01 16.13
C PRO A 236 -2.57 -10.50 16.29
N PRO A 237 -3.79 -10.05 15.94
CA PRO A 237 -4.21 -8.66 16.16
C PRO A 237 -4.21 -8.32 17.66
N ALA A 238 -4.18 -7.02 17.98
CA ALA A 238 -4.43 -6.59 19.35
C ALA A 238 -5.85 -7.02 19.76
N LEU A 239 -5.96 -7.72 20.89
CA LEU A 239 -7.24 -8.15 21.45
C LEU A 239 -8.06 -6.93 21.89
N ASP A 240 -9.38 -7.05 21.84
CA ASP A 240 -10.24 -6.06 22.49
C ASP A 240 -10.10 -6.22 24.02
N ASP A 241 -10.00 -5.10 24.74
CA ASP A 241 -9.90 -5.09 26.21
C ASP A 241 -11.07 -5.87 26.87
N ASP A 242 -12.19 -6.02 26.16
CA ASP A 242 -13.39 -6.75 26.60
C ASP A 242 -13.25 -8.30 26.55
N GLU A 243 -12.30 -8.88 25.79
CA GLU A 243 -12.11 -10.34 25.72
C GLU A 243 -11.24 -10.91 26.86
N THR A 244 -10.56 -10.05 27.63
CA THR A 244 -9.76 -10.50 28.79
C THR A 244 -10.61 -11.07 29.93
N THR A 245 -11.91 -10.76 29.97
CA THR A 245 -12.79 -11.24 31.05
C THR A 245 -13.25 -12.69 30.86
N ASP A 246 -13.31 -13.19 29.62
CA ASP A 246 -13.82 -14.55 29.34
C ASP A 246 -12.71 -15.63 29.40
N GLN A 247 -11.46 -15.29 29.09
CA GLN A 247 -10.37 -16.27 29.14
C GLN A 247 -9.95 -16.63 30.58
N ASP A 248 -10.12 -15.72 31.54
CA ASP A 248 -9.82 -15.98 32.96
C ASP A 248 -10.91 -16.80 33.69
N GLN A 249 -12.11 -16.93 33.12
CA GLN A 249 -13.16 -17.78 33.70
C GLN A 249 -13.07 -19.24 33.24
N VAL A 250 -12.55 -19.50 32.03
CA VAL A 250 -12.41 -20.88 31.51
C VAL A 250 -11.28 -21.65 32.19
N VAL A 251 -10.27 -20.96 32.74
CA VAL A 251 -9.15 -21.59 33.47
C VAL A 251 -9.50 -21.90 34.94
N LYS A 252 -10.65 -21.39 35.45
CA LYS A 252 -11.07 -21.57 36.85
C LYS A 252 -12.34 -22.42 37.02
N ALA A 253 -12.83 -23.09 35.97
CA ALA A 253 -13.99 -23.98 36.02
C ALA A 253 -13.58 -25.46 35.95
#